data_AF-A0A965UUT3-F1
#
_entry.id   AF-A0A965UUT3-F1
#
_cell.length_a   1.000
_cell.length_b   1.000
_cell.length_c   1.000
_cell.angle_alpha   90.00
_cell.angle_beta   90.00
_cell.angle_gamma   90.00
#
_symmetry.space_group_name_H-M   'P 1'
#
loop_
_entity.id
_entity.type
_entity.pdbx_description
1 polymer ?
#
loop_
_entity_poly.entity_id
_entity_poly.type
_entity_poly.pdbx_seq_one_letter_code
_entity_poly.pdbx_strand_id
1 'polypeptide(L)'
;MSFEKGNSKDGKHYWLTPPEMYKQLNDEFAFTFDPCPYPKPDNFDGLDAEWGESNYVNPPFGVVIHKGKKKGATAWARKCIEEHRKGKRVVMVYPIDKWVLMLLEAGAKVRNLRDVKWIATEDGSVGPGTGRHIACFILDGENK
;
A
#
# COMPACT_ATOMS: atom_id res chain seq x y z
N MET A 1 -2.30 15.27 5.09
CA MET A 1 -1.04 15.51 5.82
C MET A 1 0.10 15.23 4.86
N SER A 2 0.96 16.21 4.58
CA SER A 2 2.22 15.95 3.87
C SER A 2 3.18 15.31 4.87
N PHE A 3 3.89 14.26 4.47
CA PHE A 3 4.98 13.65 5.25
C PHE A 3 5.97 14.72 5.77
N GLU A 4 6.18 15.81 5.04
CA GLU A 4 7.16 16.85 5.39
C GLU A 4 6.69 17.83 6.47
N LYS A 5 5.39 17.91 6.75
CA LYS A 5 4.82 18.96 7.63
C LYS A 5 4.46 18.46 9.03
N GLY A 6 4.61 17.17 9.31
CA GLY A 6 4.17 16.56 10.56
C GLY A 6 2.65 16.59 10.75
N ASN A 7 2.20 16.06 11.88
CA ASN A 7 0.83 16.12 12.34
C ASN A 7 0.50 17.57 12.74
N SER A 8 -0.64 18.09 12.30
CA SER A 8 -1.00 19.50 12.51
C SER A 8 -1.27 19.87 13.97
N LYS A 9 -1.46 18.89 14.86
CA LYS A 9 -1.74 19.13 16.29
C LYS A 9 -0.47 19.29 17.12
N ASP A 10 0.59 18.54 16.81
CA ASP A 10 1.78 18.46 17.65
C ASP A 10 3.11 18.55 16.88
N GLY A 11 3.06 18.72 15.55
CA GLY A 11 4.23 18.79 14.68
C GLY A 11 5.02 17.48 14.56
N LYS A 12 4.55 16.39 15.18
CA LYS A 12 5.26 15.10 15.18
C LYS A 12 4.94 14.30 13.93
N HIS A 13 5.87 13.43 13.58
CA HIS A 13 5.75 12.57 12.42
C HIS A 13 5.44 11.15 12.91
N TYR A 14 4.40 10.52 12.35
CA TYR A 14 3.90 9.21 12.81
C TYR A 14 4.01 8.20 11.67
N TRP A 15 5.07 7.39 11.69
CA TRP A 15 5.31 6.35 10.69
C TRP A 15 6.05 5.13 11.25
N LEU A 16 6.77 5.24 12.37
CA LEU A 16 7.45 4.10 12.98
C LEU A 16 6.45 3.08 13.50
N THR A 17 6.72 1.80 13.23
CA THR A 17 5.92 0.68 13.75
C THR A 17 6.18 0.53 15.25
N PRO A 18 5.14 0.42 16.09
CA PRO A 18 5.31 0.11 17.50
C PRO A 18 6.13 -1.19 17.69
N PRO A 19 7.10 -1.24 18.64
CA PRO A 19 8.00 -2.39 18.78
C PRO A 19 7.30 -3.73 18.99
N GLU A 20 6.22 -3.75 19.77
CA GLU A 20 5.44 -4.98 20.03
C GLU A 20 4.74 -5.49 18.77
N MET A 21 4.15 -4.58 17.98
CA MET A 21 3.53 -4.93 16.70
C MET A 21 4.57 -5.46 15.71
N TYR A 22 5.73 -4.80 15.62
CA TYR A 22 6.83 -5.28 14.78
C TYR A 22 7.29 -6.67 15.23
N LYS A 23 7.46 -6.89 16.53
CA LYS A 23 7.88 -8.18 17.08
C LYS A 23 6.90 -9.29 16.70
N GLN A 24 5.59 -9.08 16.88
CA GLN A 24 4.56 -10.07 16.51
C GLN A 24 4.65 -10.46 15.03
N LEU A 25 4.75 -9.47 14.14
CA LEU A 25 4.90 -9.72 12.71
C LEU A 25 6.22 -10.41 12.37
N ASN A 26 7.31 -10.02 13.04
CA ASN A 26 8.61 -10.62 12.80
C ASN A 26 8.70 -12.06 13.30
N ASP A 27 8.05 -12.39 14.43
CA ASP A 27 7.95 -13.76 14.91
C ASP A 27 7.17 -14.65 13.92
N GLU A 28 6.16 -14.09 13.24
CA GLU A 28 5.35 -14.79 12.22
C GLU A 28 6.08 -14.93 10.88
N PHE A 29 6.74 -13.87 10.42
CA PHE A 29 7.25 -13.79 9.04
C PHE A 29 8.77 -13.83 8.91
N ALA A 30 9.52 -13.82 10.02
CA ALA A 30 10.97 -13.87 10.11
C ALA A 30 11.66 -12.89 9.15
N PHE A 31 11.49 -11.58 9.38
CA PHE A 31 12.03 -10.55 8.49
C PHE A 31 13.56 -10.54 8.47
N THR A 32 14.12 -10.44 7.27
CA THR A 32 15.57 -10.36 7.02
C THR A 32 16.00 -8.99 6.50
N PHE A 33 15.04 -8.13 6.14
CA PHE A 33 15.31 -6.85 5.52
C PHE A 33 14.14 -5.85 5.71
N ASP A 34 14.49 -4.57 5.82
CA ASP A 34 13.56 -3.43 5.89
C ASP A 34 13.86 -2.49 4.70
N PRO A 35 12.99 -2.45 3.67
CA PRO A 35 13.14 -1.52 2.54
C PRO A 35 12.86 -0.05 2.89
N CYS A 36 12.33 0.22 4.08
CA CYS A 36 11.92 1.55 4.53
C CYS A 36 12.55 1.88 5.90
N PRO A 37 13.86 1.70 6.09
CA PRO A 37 14.48 1.79 7.40
C PRO A 37 14.45 3.21 7.92
N TYR A 38 14.41 3.33 9.24
CA TYR A 38 14.61 4.60 9.94
C TYR A 38 15.68 4.48 11.04
N PRO A 39 16.68 5.38 11.09
CA PRO A 39 16.97 6.42 10.10
C PRO A 39 17.32 5.82 8.73
N LYS A 40 16.85 6.46 7.65
CA LYS A 40 17.18 6.02 6.29
C LYS A 40 18.64 6.41 6.00
N PRO A 41 19.51 5.47 5.59
CA PRO A 41 20.86 5.85 5.16
C PRO A 41 20.81 6.82 3.96
N ASP A 42 21.77 7.74 3.89
CA ASP A 42 21.78 8.80 2.86
C ASP A 42 21.76 8.21 1.45
N ASN A 43 22.61 7.21 1.20
CA ASN A 43 22.77 6.55 -0.10
C ASN A 43 21.85 5.32 -0.28
N PHE A 44 20.78 5.21 0.50
CA PHE A 44 19.83 4.10 0.40
C PHE A 44 18.51 4.52 -0.25
N ASP A 45 18.06 3.70 -1.19
CA ASP A 45 16.75 3.77 -1.81
C ASP A 45 16.10 2.38 -1.88
N GLY A 46 15.06 2.17 -1.08
CA GLY A 46 14.34 0.90 -1.02
C GLY A 46 13.61 0.52 -2.31
N LEU A 47 13.31 1.47 -3.20
CA LEU A 47 12.71 1.17 -4.50
C LEU A 47 13.73 0.61 -5.51
N ASP A 48 15.01 0.94 -5.34
CA ASP A 48 16.10 0.47 -6.21
C ASP A 48 16.89 -0.70 -5.59
N ALA A 49 16.91 -0.83 -4.27
CA ALA A 49 17.67 -1.86 -3.57
C ALA A 49 17.19 -3.29 -3.90
N GLU A 50 18.10 -4.25 -3.78
CA GLU A 50 17.77 -5.68 -3.74
C GLU A 50 17.27 -6.02 -2.33
N TRP A 51 16.15 -6.71 -2.25
CA TRP A 51 15.50 -7.06 -0.98
C TRP A 51 15.99 -8.40 -0.43
N GLY A 52 15.74 -8.68 0.85
CA GLY A 52 16.09 -9.96 1.47
C GLY A 52 15.07 -11.07 1.20
N GLU A 53 15.23 -12.22 1.85
CA GLU A 53 14.30 -13.36 1.73
C GLU A 53 12.91 -13.07 2.29
N SER A 54 12.81 -12.30 3.37
CA SER A 54 11.55 -11.82 3.96
C SER A 54 11.65 -10.35 4.34
N ASN A 55 10.64 -9.55 3.94
CA ASN A 55 10.75 -8.10 3.90
C ASN A 55 9.56 -7.43 4.59
N TYR A 56 9.84 -6.54 5.55
CA TYR A 56 8.82 -5.71 6.20
C TYR A 56 8.75 -4.33 5.53
N VAL A 57 7.67 -4.04 4.81
CA VAL A 57 7.54 -2.83 4.00
C VAL A 57 6.55 -1.87 4.67
N ASN A 58 7.08 -0.85 5.34
CA ASN A 58 6.31 0.24 5.92
C ASN A 58 6.69 1.57 5.26
N PRO A 59 6.23 1.84 4.02
CA PRO A 59 6.69 2.96 3.24
C PRO A 59 6.14 4.29 3.75
N PRO A 60 6.78 5.43 3.41
CA PRO A 60 6.25 6.75 3.76
C PRO A 60 4.83 6.91 3.23
N PHE A 61 3.92 7.37 4.10
CA PHE A 61 2.52 7.54 3.75
C PHE A 61 2.32 8.78 2.88
N GLY A 62 1.64 8.59 1.74
CA GLY A 62 1.31 9.67 0.80
C GLY A 62 2.18 9.65 -0.46
N VAL A 63 2.33 10.84 -1.05
CA VAL A 63 3.13 11.03 -2.27
C VAL A 63 4.41 11.77 -1.90
N VAL A 64 5.55 11.13 -2.16
CA VAL A 64 6.87 11.72 -2.04
C VAL A 64 7.43 12.03 -3.44
N ILE A 65 8.25 13.07 -3.54
CA ILE A 65 9.02 13.33 -4.76
C ILE A 65 10.24 12.43 -4.75
N HIS A 66 10.38 11.62 -5.79
CA HIS A 66 11.48 10.69 -5.95
C HIS A 66 11.94 10.73 -7.41
N LYS A 67 13.21 11.07 -7.63
CA LYS A 67 13.82 11.28 -8.97
C LYS A 67 12.96 12.19 -9.87
N GLY A 68 12.48 13.30 -9.32
CA GLY A 68 11.64 14.28 -10.04
C GLY A 68 10.21 13.80 -10.35
N LYS A 69 9.79 12.63 -9.87
CA LYS A 69 8.44 12.08 -10.09
C LYS A 69 7.73 11.83 -8.76
N LYS A 70 6.42 12.03 -8.76
CA LYS A 70 5.54 11.65 -7.65
C LYS A 70 5.52 10.12 -7.52
N LYS A 71 5.99 9.60 -6.39
CA LYS A 71 5.89 8.18 -6.02
C LYS A 71 5.03 8.07 -4.76
N GLY A 72 4.13 7.10 -4.76
CA GLY A 72 3.29 6.77 -3.60
C GLY A 72 3.08 5.27 -3.53
N ALA A 73 1.99 4.84 -2.89
CA ALA A 73 1.67 3.42 -2.69
C ALA A 73 1.84 2.55 -3.94
N THR A 74 1.44 3.02 -5.12
CA THR A 74 1.54 2.26 -6.38
C THR A 74 2.99 1.92 -6.76
N ALA A 75 3.97 2.76 -6.42
CA ALA A 75 5.38 2.48 -6.70
C ALA A 75 5.89 1.34 -5.80
N TRP A 76 5.58 1.40 -4.51
CA TRP A 76 5.90 0.36 -3.54
C TRP A 76 5.20 -0.95 -3.88
N ALA A 77 3.90 -0.93 -4.20
CA ALA A 77 3.17 -2.13 -4.62
C ALA A 77 3.80 -2.80 -5.85
N ARG A 78 4.31 -2.02 -6.82
CA ARG A 78 5.03 -2.58 -7.98
C ARG A 78 6.33 -3.28 -7.56
N LYS A 79 7.12 -2.66 -6.68
CA LYS A 79 8.36 -3.25 -6.16
C LYS A 79 8.08 -4.50 -5.32
N CYS A 80 7.05 -4.48 -4.47
CA CYS A 80 6.58 -5.65 -3.73
C CYS A 80 6.26 -6.82 -4.68
N ILE A 81 5.54 -6.58 -5.77
CA ILE A 81 5.20 -7.61 -6.78
C ILE A 81 6.46 -8.11 -7.49
N GLU A 82 7.41 -7.23 -7.81
CA GLU A 82 8.69 -7.60 -8.43
C GLU A 82 9.49 -8.56 -7.54
N GLU A 83 9.69 -8.20 -6.27
CA GLU A 83 10.46 -9.01 -5.32
C GLU A 83 9.75 -10.32 -4.97
N HIS A 84 8.42 -10.29 -4.84
CA HIS A 84 7.62 -11.50 -4.67
C HIS A 84 7.81 -12.49 -5.83
N ARG A 85 7.87 -12.01 -7.08
CA ARG A 85 8.14 -12.86 -8.26
C ARG A 85 9.52 -13.49 -8.26
N LYS A 86 10.47 -12.96 -7.48
CA LYS A 86 11.80 -13.56 -7.26
C LYS A 86 11.77 -14.67 -6.18
N GLY A 87 10.61 -14.99 -5.61
CA GLY A 87 10.46 -16.00 -4.56
C GLY A 87 10.52 -15.45 -3.13
N LYS A 88 10.63 -14.13 -2.96
CA LYS A 88 10.77 -13.49 -1.65
C LYS A 88 9.43 -13.29 -0.97
N ARG A 89 9.44 -13.31 0.37
CA ARG A 89 8.31 -12.89 1.18
C ARG A 89 8.28 -11.38 1.31
N VAL A 90 7.10 -10.79 1.11
CA VAL A 90 6.85 -9.36 1.25
C VAL A 90 5.64 -9.13 2.12
N VAL A 91 5.83 -8.41 3.23
CA VAL A 91 4.78 -8.03 4.17
C VAL A 91 4.70 -6.52 4.18
N MET A 92 3.73 -5.98 3.45
CA MET A 92 3.54 -4.53 3.32
C MET A 92 2.38 -4.05 4.19
N VAL A 93 2.65 -3.02 5.00
CA VAL A 93 1.61 -2.29 5.74
C VAL A 93 1.36 -0.95 5.04
N TYR A 94 0.10 -0.59 4.86
CA TYR A 94 -0.28 0.71 4.30
C TYR A 94 -1.69 1.09 4.73
N PRO A 95 -1.94 2.37 5.10
CA PRO A 95 -3.28 2.80 5.45
C PRO A 95 -4.23 2.76 4.25
N ILE A 96 -5.40 2.18 4.44
CA ILE A 96 -6.52 2.17 3.49
C ILE A 96 -7.82 2.55 4.19
N ASP A 97 -8.87 2.81 3.42
CA ASP A 97 -10.18 3.11 4.00
C ASP A 97 -10.71 1.92 4.80
N LYS A 98 -11.18 2.19 6.03
CA LYS A 98 -11.63 1.17 6.98
C LYS A 98 -12.66 0.19 6.38
N TRP A 99 -13.59 0.69 5.58
CA TRP A 99 -14.66 -0.11 4.98
C TRP A 99 -14.12 -1.20 4.04
N VAL A 100 -12.93 -1.03 3.45
CA VAL A 100 -12.29 -2.06 2.63
C VAL A 100 -11.96 -3.29 3.47
N LEU A 101 -11.32 -3.09 4.63
CA LEU A 101 -10.98 -4.18 5.54
C LEU A 101 -12.23 -4.81 6.16
N MET A 102 -13.26 -4.02 6.46
CA MET A 102 -14.55 -4.55 6.95
C MET A 102 -15.20 -5.50 5.94
N LEU A 103 -15.18 -5.18 4.63
CA LEU A 103 -15.72 -6.08 3.60
C LEU A 103 -14.88 -7.35 3.46
N LEU A 104 -13.55 -7.23 3.51
CA LEU A 104 -12.65 -8.39 3.45
C LEU A 104 -12.84 -9.32 4.67
N GLU A 105 -12.98 -8.75 5.87
CA GLU A 105 -13.27 -9.47 7.11
C GLU A 105 -14.62 -10.21 7.03
N ALA A 106 -15.62 -9.61 6.39
CA ALA A 106 -16.91 -10.25 6.08
C ALA A 106 -16.83 -11.32 4.96
N GLY A 107 -15.63 -11.64 4.45
CA GLY A 107 -15.43 -12.68 3.44
C GLY A 107 -15.61 -12.22 1.99
N ALA A 108 -15.56 -10.91 1.71
CA ALA A 108 -15.73 -10.41 0.36
C ALA A 108 -14.63 -10.92 -0.60
N LYS A 109 -15.04 -11.42 -1.77
CA LYS A 109 -14.13 -11.64 -2.90
C LYS A 109 -13.93 -10.31 -3.63
N VAL A 110 -12.70 -10.02 -4.07
CA VAL A 110 -12.39 -8.77 -4.77
C VAL A 110 -11.97 -9.03 -6.21
N ARG A 111 -12.62 -8.34 -7.16
CA ARG A 111 -12.21 -8.30 -8.58
C ARG A 111 -11.71 -6.90 -8.93
N ASN A 112 -10.59 -6.83 -9.65
CA ASN A 112 -10.06 -5.58 -10.19
C ASN A 112 -10.69 -5.29 -11.56
N LEU A 113 -11.63 -4.34 -11.62
CA LEU A 113 -12.30 -3.93 -12.86
C LEU A 113 -11.48 -2.94 -13.71
N ARG A 114 -10.25 -2.60 -13.27
CA ARG A 114 -9.37 -1.61 -13.91
C ARG A 114 -10.03 -0.22 -13.93
N ASP A 115 -9.55 0.64 -14.82
CA ASP A 115 -10.08 1.99 -14.99
C ASP A 115 -11.41 1.92 -15.76
N VAL A 116 -12.51 1.99 -15.00
CA VAL A 116 -13.86 1.92 -15.55
C VAL A 116 -14.26 3.29 -16.10
N LYS A 117 -14.69 3.30 -17.36
CA LYS A 117 -15.27 4.47 -18.02
C LYS A 117 -16.77 4.50 -17.75
N TRP A 118 -17.16 5.10 -16.63
CA TRP A 118 -18.56 5.25 -16.22
C TRP A 118 -19.35 6.10 -17.21
N ILE A 119 -20.64 5.81 -17.37
CA ILE A 119 -21.54 6.60 -18.23
C ILE A 119 -22.15 7.77 -17.45
N ALA A 120 -22.37 8.89 -18.13
CA ALA A 120 -23.05 10.06 -17.57
C ALA A 120 -24.54 9.76 -17.32
N THR A 121 -25.07 10.30 -16.23
CA THR A 121 -26.49 10.13 -15.86
C THR A 121 -27.44 10.97 -16.70
N GLU A 122 -26.92 12.03 -17.31
CA GLU A 122 -27.66 13.05 -18.05
C GLU A 122 -27.97 12.62 -19.49
N ASP A 123 -27.01 11.98 -20.16
CA ASP A 123 -27.11 11.66 -21.59
C ASP A 123 -26.55 10.28 -21.97
N GLY A 124 -26.05 9.49 -21.00
CA GLY A 124 -25.48 8.17 -21.25
C GLY A 124 -24.11 8.18 -21.92
N SER A 125 -23.47 9.34 -22.11
CA SER A 125 -22.15 9.44 -22.72
C SER A 125 -21.07 8.78 -21.87
N VAL A 126 -20.04 8.22 -22.50
CA VAL A 126 -18.94 7.52 -21.82
C VAL A 126 -17.95 8.53 -21.23
N GLY A 127 -17.72 8.43 -19.92
CA GLY A 127 -16.77 9.26 -19.20
C GLY A 127 -15.29 8.93 -19.50
N PRO A 128 -14.37 9.83 -19.13
CA PRO A 128 -12.95 9.69 -19.47
C PRO A 128 -12.20 8.61 -18.67
N GLY A 129 -12.81 8.05 -17.63
CA GLY A 129 -12.12 7.26 -16.61
C GLY A 129 -11.47 8.14 -15.54
N THR A 130 -10.88 7.53 -14.53
CA THR A 130 -10.27 8.25 -13.39
C THR A 130 -8.78 7.95 -13.24
N GLY A 131 -8.25 7.01 -14.03
CA GLY A 131 -6.91 6.44 -13.84
C GLY A 131 -6.78 5.60 -12.56
N ARG A 132 -7.84 5.48 -11.75
CA ARG A 132 -7.90 4.60 -10.58
C ARG A 132 -8.58 3.30 -10.98
N HIS A 133 -8.05 2.19 -10.47
CA HIS A 133 -8.73 0.91 -10.60
C HIS A 133 -9.95 0.85 -9.68
N ILE A 134 -11.03 0.25 -10.17
CA ILE A 134 -12.24 -0.03 -9.39
C ILE A 134 -12.16 -1.43 -8.78
N ALA A 135 -12.24 -1.51 -7.46
CA ALA A 135 -12.40 -2.77 -6.74
C ALA A 135 -13.89 -3.15 -6.67
N CYS A 136 -14.24 -4.30 -7.24
CA CYS A 136 -15.55 -4.90 -7.13
C CYS A 136 -15.53 -5.92 -5.98
N PHE A 137 -16.12 -5.54 -4.85
CA PHE A 137 -16.31 -6.41 -3.69
C PHE A 137 -17.60 -7.22 -3.86
N ILE A 138 -17.51 -8.52 -3.64
CA ILE A 138 -18.61 -9.47 -3.83
C ILE A 138 -18.82 -10.20 -2.50
N LEU A 139 -19.99 -10.01 -1.90
CA LEU A 139 -20.48 -10.77 -0.76
C LEU A 139 -21.59 -11.68 -1.27
N ASP A 140 -21.34 -12.99 -1.24
CA ASP A 140 -22.33 -14.00 -1.60
C ASP A 140 -23.25 -14.23 -0.39
N GLY A 141 -24.57 -14.23 -0.58
CA GLY A 141 -25.51 -14.60 0.49
C GLY A 141 -25.37 -16.08 0.83
N GLU A 142 -25.48 -16.42 2.11
CA GLU A 142 -25.26 -17.79 2.64
C GLU A 142 -26.31 -18.83 2.21
N ASN A 143 -27.34 -18.43 1.45
CA ASN A 143 -28.46 -19.28 1.02
C ASN A 143 -28.34 -19.73 -0.44
N LYS A 144 -27.19 -20.32 -0.83
CA LYS A 144 -27.05 -21.06 -2.09
C LYS A 144 -26.48 -22.44 -1.88
#